data_AF-T1AM81-F1
#
_entry.id   AF-T1AM81-F1
#
_cell.length_a   1.000
_cell.length_b   1.000
_cell.length_c   1.000
_cell.angle_alpha   90.00
_cell.angle_beta   90.00
_cell.angle_gamma   90.00
#
_symmetry.space_group_name_H-M   'P 1'
#
loop_
_entity.id
_entity.type
_entity.pdbx_description
1 polymer ?
#
loop_
_entity_poly.entity_id
_entity_poly.type
_entity_poly.pdbx_seq_one_letter_code
_entity_poly.pdbx_strand_id
1 'polypeptide(L)'
;ELLATLAVDDRVSTVIDPACGSGTLLVASYHQLLGGLDKEGSAESQHKEVVERRITGIDIMPFAAHLTALNLSTQCLTANSDNLRVATADSLSLYEPVKRDGGFDISSLRRWLQKTLQLGTTGQVGPKRGAVAVSGRGRAFRIEPVDLVIMNPPFTDRQKLDLYSSESAANRLELIERVSGSSSNLWTYFLALADVLTKPGGGSRPYCRSTS
;
A
#
# COMPACT_ATOMS: atom_id res chain seq x y z
N GLU A 1 -6.44 12.70 -8.00
CA GLU A 1 -7.23 12.34 -9.20
C GLU A 1 -6.42 12.39 -10.50
N LEU A 2 -5.94 13.56 -10.95
CA LEU A 2 -5.21 13.70 -12.22
C LEU A 2 -4.09 12.68 -12.45
N LEU A 3 -3.31 12.33 -11.41
CA LEU A 3 -2.25 11.33 -11.53
C LEU A 3 -2.78 9.94 -11.88
N ALA A 4 -3.85 9.49 -11.23
CA ALA A 4 -4.41 8.16 -11.50
C ALA A 4 -5.04 8.13 -12.89
N THR A 5 -5.76 9.18 -13.28
CA THR A 5 -6.35 9.31 -14.63
C THR A 5 -5.31 9.28 -15.75
N LEU A 6 -4.09 9.77 -15.51
CA LEU A 6 -3.01 9.75 -16.49
C LEU A 6 -2.13 8.49 -16.44
N ALA A 7 -2.20 7.73 -15.35
CA ALA A 7 -1.29 6.61 -15.08
C ALA A 7 -1.96 5.24 -15.26
N VAL A 8 -3.26 5.14 -14.99
CA VAL A 8 -4.03 3.91 -15.14
C VAL A 8 -4.63 3.91 -16.54
N ASP A 9 -3.99 3.18 -17.46
CA ASP A 9 -4.48 2.93 -18.81
C ASP A 9 -4.99 1.48 -18.97
N ASP A 10 -5.43 1.10 -20.16
CA ASP A 10 -6.00 -0.23 -20.45
C ASP A 10 -5.01 -1.39 -20.17
N ARG A 11 -3.71 -1.13 -20.05
CA ARG A 11 -2.69 -2.14 -19.75
C ARG A 11 -2.48 -2.33 -18.25
N VAL A 12 -2.99 -1.43 -17.42
CA VAL A 12 -2.87 -1.46 -15.98
C VAL A 12 -4.02 -2.26 -15.38
N SER A 13 -3.72 -3.48 -14.95
CA SER A 13 -4.68 -4.37 -14.27
C SER A 13 -4.52 -4.36 -12.75
N THR A 14 -3.32 -4.10 -12.25
CA THR A 14 -3.03 -4.06 -10.80
C THR A 14 -2.23 -2.82 -10.38
N VAL A 15 -2.61 -2.27 -9.24
CA VAL A 15 -2.08 -1.03 -8.67
C VAL A 15 -1.70 -1.24 -7.21
N ILE A 16 -0.54 -0.72 -6.80
CA ILE A 16 -0.12 -0.68 -5.40
C ILE A 16 0.28 0.74 -4.96
N ASP A 17 -0.14 1.12 -3.75
CA ASP A 17 0.36 2.30 -3.04
C ASP A 17 1.05 1.85 -1.73
N PRO A 18 2.40 1.82 -1.69
CA PRO A 18 3.16 1.44 -0.51
C PRO A 18 3.23 2.54 0.58
N ALA A 19 2.57 3.69 0.40
CA ALA A 19 2.46 4.75 1.40
C ALA A 19 1.08 5.40 1.31
N CYS A 20 0.03 4.59 1.48
CA CYS A 20 -1.31 4.94 1.00
C CYS A 20 -2.00 6.09 1.74
N GLY A 21 -1.59 6.42 2.96
CA GLY A 21 -2.11 7.58 3.70
C GLY A 21 -3.64 7.52 3.85
N SER A 22 -4.34 8.54 3.34
CA SER A 22 -5.81 8.58 3.32
C SER A 22 -6.45 7.66 2.26
N GLY A 23 -5.66 7.10 1.34
CA GLY A 23 -6.16 6.26 0.24
C GLY A 23 -6.67 7.05 -0.96
N THR A 24 -6.48 8.37 -1.02
CA THR A 24 -7.00 9.21 -2.11
C THR A 24 -6.50 8.80 -3.49
N LEU A 25 -5.23 8.38 -3.62
CA LEU A 25 -4.68 7.87 -4.87
C LEU A 25 -5.29 6.50 -5.25
N LEU A 26 -5.53 5.64 -4.27
CA LEU A 26 -6.16 4.35 -4.49
C LEU A 26 -7.65 4.48 -4.87
N VAL A 27 -8.39 5.40 -4.26
CA VAL A 27 -9.78 5.71 -4.67
C VAL A 27 -9.82 6.25 -6.10
N ALA A 28 -8.89 7.14 -6.47
CA ALA A 28 -8.81 7.60 -7.85
C ALA A 28 -8.47 6.46 -8.82
N SER A 29 -7.57 5.55 -8.43
CA SER A 29 -7.22 4.36 -9.22
C SER A 29 -8.39 3.37 -9.33
N TYR A 30 -9.20 3.25 -8.27
CA TYR A 30 -10.41 2.43 -8.25
C TYR A 30 -11.39 2.84 -9.35
N HIS A 31 -11.66 4.13 -9.50
CA HIS A 31 -12.57 4.60 -10.54
C HIS A 31 -12.05 4.34 -11.96
N GLN A 32 -10.73 4.45 -12.18
CA GLN A 32 -10.13 4.16 -13.48
C GLN A 32 -10.19 2.66 -13.80
N LEU A 33 -9.81 1.81 -12.85
CA LEU A 33 -9.86 0.36 -13.00
C LEU A 33 -11.29 -0.15 -13.21
N LEU A 34 -12.27 0.45 -12.53
CA LEU A 34 -13.69 0.13 -12.70
C LEU A 34 -14.19 0.50 -14.10
N GLY A 35 -13.75 1.65 -14.63
CA GLY A 35 -14.10 2.10 -15.97
C GLY A 35 -13.57 1.20 -17.10
N GLY A 36 -12.47 0.49 -16.85
CA GLY A 36 -11.87 -0.48 -17.78
C GLY A 36 -12.42 -1.90 -17.67
N LEU A 37 -13.38 -2.17 -16.77
CA LEU A 37 -14.03 -3.48 -16.66
C LEU A 37 -15.18 -3.65 -17.67
N ASP A 38 -15.42 -4.89 -18.09
CA ASP A 38 -16.57 -5.24 -18.91
C ASP A 38 -17.89 -4.88 -18.20
N LYS A 39 -18.81 -4.28 -18.96
CA LYS A 39 -20.09 -3.76 -18.45
C LYS A 39 -21.11 -4.85 -18.11
N GLU A 40 -20.78 -6.12 -18.33
CA GLU A 40 -21.69 -7.25 -18.10
C GLU A 40 -21.75 -7.69 -16.61
N GLY A 41 -20.81 -7.24 -15.78
CA GLY A 41 -20.78 -7.55 -14.34
C GLY A 41 -21.70 -6.66 -13.50
N SER A 42 -22.17 -7.18 -12.35
CA SER A 42 -22.86 -6.35 -11.36
C SER A 42 -21.88 -5.39 -10.68
N ALA A 43 -22.37 -4.22 -10.24
CA ALA A 43 -21.55 -3.22 -9.53
C ALA A 43 -20.82 -3.82 -8.32
N GLU A 44 -21.45 -4.76 -7.61
CA GLU A 44 -20.84 -5.45 -6.46
C GLU A 44 -19.70 -6.39 -6.89
N SER A 45 -19.89 -7.14 -7.99
CA SER A 45 -18.88 -8.05 -8.50
C SER A 45 -17.65 -7.29 -9.00
N GLN A 46 -17.87 -6.17 -9.70
CA GLN A 46 -16.82 -5.30 -10.19
C GLN A 46 -16.10 -4.60 -9.03
N HIS A 47 -16.83 -4.13 -8.02
CA HIS A 47 -16.24 -3.58 -6.80
C HIS A 47 -15.30 -4.59 -6.13
N LYS A 48 -15.78 -5.83 -5.90
CA LYS A 48 -14.99 -6.91 -5.29
C LYS A 48 -13.75 -7.24 -6.13
N GLU A 49 -13.90 -7.35 -7.44
CA GLU A 49 -12.77 -7.56 -8.36
C GLU A 49 -11.69 -6.48 -8.16
N VAL A 50 -12.08 -5.21 -8.09
CA VAL A 50 -11.11 -4.12 -7.92
C VAL A 50 -10.46 -4.14 -6.53
N VAL A 51 -11.24 -4.18 -5.45
CA VAL A 51 -10.70 -4.02 -4.07
C VAL A 51 -10.05 -5.28 -3.50
N GLU A 52 -10.43 -6.46 -3.99
CA GLU A 52 -9.90 -7.75 -3.51
C GLU A 52 -8.76 -8.29 -4.38
N ARG A 53 -8.56 -7.76 -5.61
CA ARG A 53 -7.53 -8.26 -6.54
C ARG A 53 -6.66 -7.19 -7.18
N ARG A 54 -7.24 -6.07 -7.59
CA ARG A 54 -6.54 -5.08 -8.44
C ARG A 54 -5.86 -3.97 -7.66
N ILE A 55 -6.35 -3.61 -6.48
CA ILE A 55 -5.78 -2.55 -5.65
C ILE A 55 -5.11 -3.16 -4.42
N THR A 56 -3.92 -2.68 -4.09
CA THR A 56 -3.25 -2.97 -2.82
C THR A 56 -2.79 -1.68 -2.15
N GLY A 57 -3.09 -1.50 -0.87
CA GLY A 57 -2.67 -0.34 -0.08
C GLY A 57 -1.85 -0.74 1.13
N ILE A 58 -0.73 -0.07 1.38
CA ILE A 58 0.11 -0.34 2.55
C ILE A 58 0.47 0.99 3.19
N ASP A 59 0.36 1.04 4.50
CA ASP A 59 0.88 2.16 5.27
C ASP A 59 1.53 1.64 6.56
N ILE A 60 2.55 2.34 7.03
CA ILE A 60 3.18 2.03 8.31
C ILE A 60 2.28 2.43 9.49
N MET A 61 1.42 3.43 9.29
CA MET A 61 0.51 3.95 10.28
C MET A 61 -0.83 3.18 10.24
N PRO A 62 -1.24 2.52 11.34
CA PRO A 62 -2.50 1.79 11.38
C PRO A 62 -3.72 2.64 11.02
N PHE A 63 -3.74 3.90 11.48
CA PHE A 63 -4.85 4.81 11.20
C PHE A 63 -5.00 5.14 9.70
N ALA A 64 -3.88 5.32 8.99
CA ALA A 64 -3.89 5.59 7.56
C ALA A 64 -4.42 4.38 6.76
N ALA A 65 -3.92 3.18 7.09
CA ALA A 65 -4.44 1.94 6.51
C ALA A 65 -5.95 1.75 6.80
N HIS A 66 -6.41 2.08 8.01
CA HIS A 66 -7.84 2.03 8.35
C HIS A 66 -8.67 3.04 7.53
N LEU A 67 -8.21 4.28 7.43
CA LEU A 67 -8.89 5.31 6.66
C LEU A 67 -8.96 4.95 5.17
N THR A 68 -7.88 4.39 4.64
CA THR A 68 -7.83 3.86 3.27
C THR A 68 -8.85 2.74 3.07
N ALA A 69 -8.91 1.77 3.99
CA ALA A 69 -9.88 0.68 3.92
C ALA A 69 -11.33 1.19 3.95
N LEU A 70 -11.63 2.14 4.85
CA LEU A 70 -12.95 2.79 4.90
C LEU A 70 -13.28 3.51 3.59
N ASN A 71 -12.35 4.31 3.06
CA ASN A 71 -12.56 5.07 1.83
C ASN A 71 -12.76 4.17 0.60
N LEU A 72 -12.14 2.98 0.57
CA LEU A 72 -12.38 2.01 -0.49
C LEU A 72 -13.72 1.28 -0.31
N SER A 73 -14.07 0.86 0.91
CA SER A 73 -15.35 0.20 1.18
C SER A 73 -16.57 1.11 0.92
N THR A 74 -16.45 2.41 1.16
CA THR A 74 -17.56 3.36 0.90
C THR A 74 -17.88 3.56 -0.58
N GLN A 75 -17.01 3.09 -1.49
CA GLN A 75 -17.27 3.17 -2.93
C GLN A 75 -18.42 2.27 -3.39
N CYS A 76 -18.76 1.23 -2.62
CA CYS A 76 -19.91 0.38 -2.88
C CYS A 76 -20.47 -0.20 -1.57
N LEU A 77 -21.47 0.47 -1.00
CA LEU A 77 -22.06 0.07 0.29
C LEU A 77 -22.89 -1.22 0.24
N THR A 78 -23.37 -1.61 -0.94
CA THR A 78 -24.18 -2.84 -1.09
C THR A 78 -23.29 -4.09 -1.14
N ALA A 79 -22.02 -3.93 -1.54
CA ALA A 79 -21.07 -5.02 -1.58
C ALA A 79 -20.48 -5.30 -0.18
N ASN A 80 -20.70 -6.51 0.34
CA ASN A 80 -19.92 -7.03 1.45
C ASN A 80 -18.50 -7.39 0.96
N SER A 81 -17.56 -6.46 1.02
CA SER A 81 -16.14 -6.67 0.70
C SER A 81 -15.33 -6.98 1.97
N ASP A 82 -15.32 -8.26 2.35
CA ASP A 82 -14.56 -8.72 3.53
C ASP A 82 -13.05 -8.83 3.28
N ASN A 83 -12.59 -8.77 2.02
CA ASN A 83 -11.20 -9.06 1.66
C ASN A 83 -10.47 -7.87 1.00
N LEU A 84 -10.52 -6.68 1.62
CA LEU A 84 -9.68 -5.57 1.16
C LEU A 84 -8.19 -5.91 1.29
N ARG A 85 -7.42 -5.63 0.23
CA ARG A 85 -5.96 -5.77 0.23
C ARG A 85 -5.28 -4.51 0.78
N VAL A 86 -5.66 -4.11 1.99
CA VAL A 86 -5.06 -2.97 2.70
C VAL A 86 -4.35 -3.48 3.96
N ALA A 87 -3.12 -3.05 4.22
CA ALA A 87 -2.34 -3.56 5.34
C ALA A 87 -1.53 -2.50 6.07
N THR A 88 -1.37 -2.73 7.38
CA THR A 88 -0.45 -1.98 8.22
C THR A 88 0.91 -2.68 8.23
N ALA A 89 1.89 -2.13 7.53
CA ALA A 89 3.23 -2.68 7.46
C ALA A 89 4.28 -1.62 7.13
N ASP A 90 5.53 -1.90 7.53
CA ASP A 90 6.68 -1.19 6.99
C ASP A 90 6.88 -1.64 5.53
N SER A 91 6.45 -0.83 4.57
CA SER A 91 6.56 -1.14 3.14
C SER A 91 8.01 -1.27 2.66
N LEU A 92 8.98 -0.62 3.31
CA LEU A 92 10.39 -0.68 2.89
C LEU A 92 10.98 -2.08 3.08
N SER A 93 10.48 -2.81 4.09
CA SER A 93 10.89 -4.19 4.33
C SER A 93 10.43 -5.19 3.25
N LEU A 94 9.58 -4.75 2.32
CA LEU A 94 9.17 -5.56 1.18
C LEU A 94 10.28 -5.68 0.13
N TYR A 95 11.27 -4.79 0.14
CA TYR A 95 12.29 -4.71 -0.90
C TYR A 95 13.04 -6.04 -1.08
N GLU A 96 13.65 -6.57 -0.02
CA GLU A 96 14.45 -7.81 -0.12
C GLU A 96 13.62 -9.05 -0.46
N PRO A 97 12.47 -9.31 0.21
CA PRO A 97 11.64 -10.46 -0.15
C PRO A 97 11.09 -10.39 -1.57
N VAL A 98 10.64 -9.22 -2.03
CA VAL A 98 10.12 -9.08 -3.41
C VAL A 98 11.25 -9.29 -4.42
N LYS A 99 12.44 -8.74 -4.17
CA LYS A 99 13.59 -8.89 -5.06
C LYS A 99 14.12 -10.34 -5.11
N ARG A 100 14.15 -11.04 -3.98
CA ARG A 100 14.69 -12.40 -3.88
C ARG A 100 13.67 -13.47 -4.24
N ASP A 101 12.45 -13.34 -3.72
CA ASP A 101 11.42 -14.40 -3.73
C ASP A 101 10.25 -14.06 -4.67
N GLY A 102 10.30 -12.91 -5.36
CA GLY A 102 9.25 -12.47 -6.30
C GLY A 102 7.93 -12.05 -5.63
N GLY A 103 7.89 -11.96 -4.30
CA GLY A 103 6.71 -11.53 -3.56
C GLY A 103 6.87 -11.61 -2.05
N PHE A 104 5.85 -11.13 -1.33
CA PHE A 104 5.84 -11.07 0.14
C PHE A 104 4.44 -11.39 0.69
N ASP A 105 4.36 -12.32 1.65
CA ASP A 105 3.10 -12.71 2.27
C ASP A 105 2.74 -11.79 3.45
N ILE A 106 1.61 -11.09 3.34
CA ILE A 106 1.01 -10.35 4.45
C ILE A 106 0.10 -11.28 5.23
N SER A 107 0.49 -11.63 6.46
CA SER A 107 -0.35 -12.37 7.40
C SER A 107 -1.50 -11.50 7.95
N SER A 108 -2.64 -12.12 8.27
CA SER A 108 -3.84 -11.45 8.81
C SER A 108 -3.64 -10.87 10.22
N LEU A 109 -3.86 -9.56 10.40
CA LEU A 109 -3.60 -8.85 11.68
C LEU A 109 -4.76 -8.97 12.68
N ARG A 110 -4.78 -10.08 13.43
CA ARG A 110 -5.80 -10.29 14.49
C ARG A 110 -5.55 -9.50 15.78
N ARG A 111 -4.35 -8.96 16.01
CA ARG A 111 -3.87 -8.57 17.36
C ARG A 111 -3.97 -7.07 17.70
N TRP A 112 -4.07 -6.18 16.72
CA TRP A 112 -4.10 -4.71 16.97
C TRP A 112 -5.53 -4.17 17.07
N LEU A 113 -6.47 -4.69 16.27
CA LEU A 113 -7.89 -4.34 16.30
C LEU A 113 -8.55 -4.57 17.67
N GLN A 114 -8.22 -5.68 18.35
CA GLN A 114 -8.71 -5.93 19.72
C GLN A 114 -8.26 -4.85 20.69
N LYS A 115 -7.11 -4.20 20.43
CA LYS A 115 -6.48 -3.26 21.36
C LYS A 115 -6.92 -1.82 21.19
N THR A 116 -7.23 -1.38 19.98
CA THR A 116 -7.81 -0.04 19.75
C THR A 116 -9.26 0.01 20.22
N LEU A 117 -10.02 -1.08 20.06
CA LEU A 117 -11.36 -1.23 20.67
C LEU A 117 -11.28 -1.36 22.20
N GLN A 118 -10.20 -1.95 22.72
CA GLN A 118 -9.90 -1.97 24.15
C GLN A 118 -9.10 -0.76 24.63
N LEU A 119 -8.90 0.31 23.84
CA LEU A 119 -8.20 1.51 24.31
C LEU A 119 -9.13 2.42 25.16
N GLY A 120 -10.04 1.79 25.91
CA GLY A 120 -10.53 2.25 27.21
C GLY A 120 -9.87 1.51 28.38
N THR A 121 -8.97 0.55 28.13
CA THR A 121 -8.20 -0.21 29.12
C THR A 121 -6.76 -0.47 28.65
N THR A 122 -5.85 -0.26 29.59
CA THR A 122 -4.40 -0.17 29.47
C THR A 122 -3.70 -1.47 29.01
N GLY A 123 -2.58 -1.34 28.26
CA GLY A 123 -1.48 -2.33 28.32
C GLY A 123 -0.72 -2.68 27.03
N GLN A 124 0.45 -2.06 26.80
CA GLN A 124 1.67 -2.51 26.09
C GLN A 124 1.61 -3.26 24.73
N VAL A 125 2.20 -2.72 23.65
CA VAL A 125 2.26 -3.34 22.30
C VAL A 125 3.68 -3.48 21.77
N GLY A 126 4.04 -4.69 21.31
CA GLY A 126 5.19 -4.95 20.42
C GLY A 126 4.75 -5.11 18.94
N PRO A 127 5.67 -5.00 17.97
CA PRO A 127 5.34 -4.72 16.57
C PRO A 127 5.01 -6.00 15.80
N LYS A 128 3.81 -6.11 15.19
CA LYS A 128 3.52 -7.15 14.18
C LYS A 128 2.54 -6.63 13.11
N ARG A 129 2.90 -6.89 11.85
CA ARG A 129 2.29 -6.42 10.58
C ARG A 129 1.03 -7.21 10.23
N GLY A 130 0.08 -6.57 9.53
CA GLY A 130 -0.92 -7.31 8.76
C GLY A 130 -2.13 -6.52 8.26
N ALA A 131 -3.01 -7.24 7.56
CA ALA A 131 -4.13 -6.71 6.77
C ALA A 131 -5.31 -6.21 7.60
N VAL A 132 -5.94 -5.12 7.14
CA VAL A 132 -7.08 -4.42 7.76
C VAL A 132 -8.29 -4.57 6.82
N ALA A 133 -9.39 -5.12 7.36
CA ALA A 133 -10.70 -5.11 6.71
C ALA A 133 -11.72 -4.42 7.63
N VAL A 134 -12.73 -3.78 7.03
CA VAL A 134 -13.78 -3.01 7.73
C VAL A 134 -14.66 -3.88 8.64
N SER A 135 -14.67 -5.21 8.46
CA SER A 135 -15.34 -6.20 9.32
C SER A 135 -14.43 -6.86 10.39
N GLY A 136 -13.19 -6.41 10.53
CA GLY A 136 -12.26 -6.86 11.59
C GLY A 136 -11.61 -8.23 11.36
N ARG A 137 -11.87 -8.91 10.24
CA ARG A 137 -11.16 -10.13 9.80
C ARG A 137 -10.39 -9.84 8.51
N GLY A 138 -9.24 -9.17 8.60
CA GLY A 138 -8.33 -9.08 7.46
C GLY A 138 -7.86 -10.47 7.03
N ARG A 139 -7.94 -10.80 5.73
CA ARG A 139 -7.43 -12.05 5.17
C ARG A 139 -5.96 -11.89 4.78
N ALA A 140 -5.17 -12.95 4.91
CA ALA A 140 -3.79 -12.94 4.42
C ALA A 140 -3.78 -12.81 2.89
N PHE A 141 -2.86 -12.01 2.36
CA PHE A 141 -2.67 -11.85 0.92
C PHE A 141 -1.20 -11.72 0.57
N ARG A 142 -0.82 -12.20 -0.61
CA ARG A 142 0.53 -12.08 -1.15
C ARG A 142 0.65 -10.81 -1.98
N ILE A 143 1.72 -10.06 -1.76
CA ILE A 143 2.15 -8.94 -2.61
C ILE A 143 3.09 -9.51 -3.66
N GLU A 144 2.81 -9.22 -4.92
CA GLU A 144 3.61 -9.58 -6.08
C GLU A 144 3.82 -8.30 -6.91
N PRO A 145 4.82 -8.27 -7.81
CA PRO A 145 4.97 -7.14 -8.73
C PRO A 145 3.69 -6.84 -9.50
N VAL A 146 3.33 -5.55 -9.56
CA VAL A 146 2.10 -5.03 -10.17
C VAL A 146 2.38 -4.22 -11.44
N ASP A 147 1.35 -3.87 -12.18
CA ASP A 147 1.50 -3.09 -13.41
C ASP A 147 1.85 -1.63 -13.12
N LEU A 148 1.32 -1.07 -12.03
CA LEU A 148 1.53 0.31 -11.63
C LEU A 148 1.78 0.47 -10.12
N VAL A 149 2.89 1.12 -9.77
CA VAL A 149 3.11 1.66 -8.43
C VAL A 149 2.76 3.15 -8.44
N ILE A 150 1.77 3.55 -7.64
CA ILE A 150 1.32 4.93 -7.50
C ILE A 150 1.36 5.33 -6.03
N MET A 151 2.05 6.41 -5.71
CA MET A 151 2.24 6.82 -4.31
C MET A 151 2.61 8.30 -4.20
N ASN A 152 2.31 8.85 -3.04
CA ASN A 152 2.82 10.13 -2.57
C ASN A 152 3.67 9.87 -1.31
N PRO A 153 4.92 9.44 -1.46
CA PRO A 153 5.73 8.98 -0.34
C PRO A 153 6.02 10.13 0.63
N PRO A 154 6.30 9.82 1.91
CA PRO A 154 6.64 10.85 2.88
C PRO A 154 7.90 11.62 2.48
N PHE A 155 7.79 12.95 2.31
CA PHE A 155 8.90 13.85 1.98
C PHE A 155 9.79 14.23 3.18
N THR A 156 9.71 13.48 4.28
CA THR A 156 10.34 13.89 5.54
C THR A 156 11.83 13.55 5.57
N ASP A 157 12.60 14.42 6.22
CA ASP A 157 14.00 14.22 6.58
C ASP A 157 14.22 12.97 7.46
N ARG A 158 15.48 12.51 7.53
CA ARG A 158 15.96 11.31 8.23
C ARG A 158 15.40 11.10 9.67
N GLN A 159 14.85 12.12 10.33
CA GLN A 159 14.33 12.03 11.69
C GLN A 159 13.07 11.16 11.86
N LYS A 160 12.25 10.93 10.81
CA LYS A 160 11.10 9.99 10.90
C LYS A 160 11.48 8.52 10.64
N LEU A 161 12.78 8.21 10.53
CA LEU A 161 13.27 6.85 10.31
C LEU A 161 12.92 5.88 11.45
N ASP A 162 12.72 6.39 12.66
CA ASP A 162 12.39 5.60 13.86
C ASP A 162 11.04 4.88 13.76
N LEU A 163 10.17 5.32 12.85
CA LEU A 163 8.90 4.65 12.58
C LEU A 163 9.09 3.30 11.88
N TYR A 164 10.22 3.10 11.20
CA TYR A 164 10.55 1.95 10.35
C TYR A 164 11.55 1.02 11.04
N SER A 165 11.52 -0.28 10.76
CA SER A 165 12.31 -1.24 11.57
C SER A 165 13.83 -1.10 11.38
N SER A 166 14.61 -1.48 12.40
CA SER A 166 16.07 -1.45 12.37
C SER A 166 16.67 -2.34 11.27
N GLU A 167 16.01 -3.46 10.96
CA GLU A 167 16.39 -4.35 9.86
C GLU A 167 16.18 -3.68 8.51
N SER A 168 15.06 -2.96 8.34
CA SER A 168 14.90 -2.07 7.20
C SER A 168 16.04 -1.05 7.19
N ALA A 169 16.56 -0.55 8.33
CA ALA A 169 17.59 0.51 8.42
C ALA A 169 18.97 0.09 7.91
N ALA A 170 19.34 -1.18 8.06
CA ALA A 170 20.64 -1.70 7.60
C ALA A 170 20.67 -1.88 6.07
N ASN A 171 19.67 -2.58 5.50
CA ASN A 171 19.52 -2.75 4.04
C ASN A 171 19.37 -1.40 3.34
N ARG A 172 18.86 -0.41 4.08
CA ARG A 172 18.67 0.96 3.69
C ARG A 172 20.02 1.67 3.38
N LEU A 173 21.00 1.66 4.29
CA LEU A 173 22.29 2.34 4.07
C LEU A 173 23.02 1.82 2.82
N GLU A 174 23.02 0.51 2.62
CA GLU A 174 23.66 -0.12 1.46
C GLU A 174 22.97 0.27 0.14
N LEU A 175 21.63 0.37 0.14
CA LEU A 175 20.87 0.84 -1.03
C LEU A 175 21.08 2.34 -1.31
N ILE A 176 21.12 3.18 -0.26
CA ILE A 176 21.37 4.62 -0.39
C ILE A 176 22.73 4.88 -1.03
N GLU A 177 23.75 4.19 -0.53
CA GLU A 177 25.12 4.36 -1.03
C GLU A 177 25.23 3.96 -2.49
N ARG A 178 24.51 2.90 -2.88
CA ARG A 178 24.46 2.43 -4.27
C ARG A 178 23.67 3.33 -5.22
N VAL A 179 22.59 3.96 -4.78
CA VAL A 179 21.63 4.64 -5.68
C VAL A 179 21.78 6.16 -5.71
N SER A 180 22.16 6.83 -4.61
CA SER A 180 22.07 8.30 -4.55
C SER A 180 23.23 9.03 -3.88
N GLY A 181 24.27 8.35 -3.39
CA GLY A 181 25.50 8.98 -2.89
C GLY A 181 25.29 9.93 -1.71
N SER A 182 25.52 9.47 -0.48
CA SER A 182 25.64 10.23 0.79
C SER A 182 24.48 11.14 1.27
N SER A 183 23.63 11.64 0.39
CA SER A 183 22.49 12.51 0.71
C SER A 183 21.22 11.93 0.13
N SER A 184 20.46 11.20 0.94
CA SER A 184 19.19 10.68 0.45
C SER A 184 18.15 10.60 1.53
N ASN A 185 17.03 11.20 1.18
CA ASN A 185 15.82 11.31 1.97
C ASN A 185 15.00 10.04 1.80
N LEU A 186 14.08 9.81 2.73
CA LEU A 186 13.25 8.60 2.81
C LEU A 186 12.55 8.22 1.48
N TRP A 187 12.17 9.20 0.67
CA TRP A 187 11.50 8.99 -0.62
C TRP A 187 12.35 8.22 -1.64
N THR A 188 13.68 8.26 -1.56
CA THR A 188 14.58 7.51 -2.47
C THR A 188 14.42 6.00 -2.33
N TYR A 189 14.12 5.52 -1.11
CA TYR A 189 13.80 4.10 -0.90
C TYR A 189 12.49 3.70 -1.52
N PHE A 190 11.50 4.59 -1.46
CA PHE A 190 10.22 4.33 -2.10
C PHE A 190 10.41 4.21 -3.61
N LEU A 191 11.30 4.98 -4.24
CA LEU A 191 11.66 4.77 -5.65
C LEU A 191 12.25 3.38 -5.91
N ALA A 192 13.24 2.96 -5.13
CA ALA A 192 13.85 1.64 -5.31
C ALA A 192 12.88 0.49 -5.02
N LEU A 193 11.98 0.70 -4.06
CA LEU A 193 10.88 -0.21 -3.77
C LEU A 193 9.89 -0.28 -4.93
N ALA A 194 9.56 0.86 -5.56
CA ALA A 194 8.69 0.89 -6.72
C ALA A 194 9.29 0.09 -7.89
N ASP A 195 10.59 0.18 -8.11
CA ASP A 195 11.29 -0.59 -9.15
C ASP A 195 11.09 -2.10 -8.98
N VAL A 196 11.24 -2.64 -7.76
CA VAL A 196 11.04 -4.08 -7.50
C VAL A 196 9.56 -4.48 -7.45
N LEU A 197 8.65 -3.55 -7.13
CA LEU A 197 7.21 -3.79 -7.10
C LEU A 197 6.54 -3.62 -8.47
N THR A 198 7.25 -3.13 -9.49
CA THR A 198 6.71 -3.00 -10.85
C THR A 198 7.14 -4.19 -11.70
N LYS A 199 6.20 -4.80 -12.44
CA LYS A 199 6.50 -5.88 -13.39
C LYS A 199 7.47 -5.40 -14.49
N PRO A 200 8.27 -6.28 -15.10
CA PRO A 200 9.03 -5.94 -16.30
C PRO A 200 8.12 -5.40 -17.41
N GLY A 201 8.36 -4.17 -17.87
CA GLY A 201 7.51 -3.48 -18.85
C GLY A 201 6.29 -2.72 -18.28
N GLY A 202 6.07 -2.77 -16.96
CA GLY A 202 5.13 -1.92 -16.24
C GLY A 202 5.68 -0.50 -16.00
N GLY A 203 4.84 0.39 -15.47
CA GLY A 203 5.22 1.76 -15.16
C GLY A 203 5.31 2.02 -13.65
N SER A 204 6.36 2.71 -13.20
CA SER A 204 6.39 3.31 -11.85
C SER A 204 6.17 4.81 -11.98
N ARG A 205 5.18 5.38 -11.26
CA ARG A 205 4.91 6.84 -11.26
C ARG A 205 4.89 7.41 -9.84
N PRO A 206 6.07 7.57 -9.22
CA PRO A 206 6.20 8.26 -7.95
C PRO A 206 5.94 9.75 -8.13
N TYR A 207 5.01 10.34 -7.37
CA TYR A 207 4.78 11.79 -7.36
C TYR A 207 5.45 12.40 -6.14
N CYS A 208 6.42 13.30 -6.37
CA CYS A 208 7.10 14.05 -5.33
C CYS A 208 6.60 15.50 -5.33
N ARG A 209 5.79 15.90 -4.34
CA ARG A 209 5.37 17.29 -4.18
C ARG A 209 6.32 17.96 -3.19
N SER A 210 7.32 18.69 -3.69
CA SER A 210 8.10 19.59 -2.84
C SER A 210 7.17 20.72 -2.40
N THR A 211 6.71 20.70 -1.15
CA THR A 211 6.19 21.91 -0.51
C THR A 211 7.39 22.77 -0.19
N SER A 212 7.69 23.71 -1.08
CA SER A 212 8.46 24.93 -0.80
C SER A 212 7.70 25.84 0.14
#